data_AF-A0A8T0VNN5-F1
#
_entry.id   AF-A0A8T0VNN5-F1
#
_cell.length_a   1.000
_cell.length_b   1.000
_cell.length_c   1.000
_cell.angle_alpha   90.00
_cell.angle_beta   90.00
_cell.angle_gamma   90.00
#
_symmetry.space_group_name_H-M   'P 1'
#
loop_
_entity.id
_entity.type
_entity.pdbx_description
1 polymer ?
#
loop_
_entity_poly.entity_id
_entity_poly.type
_entity_poly.pdbx_seq_one_letter_code
_entity_poly.pdbx_strand_id
1 'polypeptide(L)'
;MVPYNLTEDRGWGLEIFEVKRCLEEARSAGLTVRAMVVINPGNPTGQVLSITNQEEIVEFCRKELVDEVLVDEVYQDNVYVENKKFHSFKKVARSLGYDEMDLSIVSFHSVSMGFCGESGRRGGYMEITGFGDDVKVQIYKVACHYLPQHSWPNPYQPCHGSA
;
A
#
# COMPACT_ATOMS: atom_id res chain seq x y z
N MET A 1 -9.34 -12.83 -6.73
CA MET A 1 -8.01 -12.64 -6.13
C MET A 1 -7.03 -13.47 -6.95
N VAL A 2 -5.90 -12.89 -7.35
CA VAL A 2 -4.88 -13.57 -8.16
C VAL A 2 -3.65 -13.77 -7.29
N PRO A 3 -3.35 -15.00 -6.85
CA PRO A 3 -2.16 -15.26 -6.04
C PRO A 3 -0.89 -15.24 -6.90
N TYR A 4 0.21 -14.76 -6.35
CA TYR A 4 1.56 -14.98 -6.88
C TYR A 4 2.40 -15.65 -5.79
N ASN A 5 3.27 -16.57 -6.18
CA ASN A 5 4.09 -17.31 -5.22
C ASN A 5 5.42 -16.59 -4.96
N LEU A 6 5.87 -16.65 -3.72
CA LEU A 6 7.21 -16.25 -3.33
C LEU A 6 8.13 -17.47 -3.41
N THR A 7 9.39 -17.22 -3.76
CA THR A 7 10.38 -18.26 -4.00
C THR A 7 11.12 -18.58 -2.70
N GLU A 8 10.67 -19.64 -2.01
CA GLU A 8 11.15 -20.04 -0.66
C GLU A 8 12.67 -20.32 -0.62
N ASP A 9 13.20 -21.04 -1.61
CA ASP A 9 14.62 -21.37 -1.76
C ASP A 9 15.51 -20.14 -1.99
N ARG A 10 14.91 -19.00 -2.38
CA ARG A 10 15.58 -17.70 -2.52
C ARG A 10 15.25 -16.74 -1.38
N GLY A 11 14.85 -17.26 -0.23
CA GLY A 11 14.56 -16.47 0.97
C GLY A 11 13.26 -15.67 0.83
N TRP A 12 12.23 -16.29 0.26
CA TRP A 12 10.91 -15.70 0.00
C TRP A 12 10.98 -14.49 -0.94
N GLY A 13 11.89 -14.53 -1.92
CA GLY A 13 12.03 -13.49 -2.94
C GLY A 13 10.82 -13.44 -3.87
N LEU A 14 10.53 -12.25 -4.40
CA LEU A 14 9.50 -12.05 -5.40
C LEU A 14 10.15 -12.05 -6.79
N GLU A 15 9.75 -12.98 -7.64
CA GLU A 15 10.27 -13.07 -9.01
C GLU A 15 9.26 -12.53 -10.03
N ILE A 16 9.69 -11.56 -10.84
CA ILE A 16 8.82 -10.91 -11.84
C ILE A 16 8.25 -11.91 -12.85
N PHE A 17 9.02 -12.96 -13.19
CA PHE A 17 8.54 -14.01 -14.08
C PHE A 17 7.27 -14.70 -13.52
N GLU A 18 7.24 -15.01 -12.23
CA GLU A 18 6.08 -15.64 -11.59
C GLU A 18 4.88 -14.69 -11.51
N VAL A 19 5.11 -13.42 -11.17
CA VAL A 19 4.06 -12.40 -11.17
C VAL A 19 3.46 -12.22 -12.57
N LYS A 20 4.31 -12.19 -13.60
CA LYS A 20 3.89 -12.10 -15.00
C LYS A 20 3.04 -13.31 -15.41
N ARG A 21 3.47 -14.53 -15.08
CA ARG A 21 2.72 -15.77 -15.36
C ARG A 21 1.32 -15.72 -14.73
N CYS A 22 1.23 -15.35 -13.44
CA CYS A 22 -0.05 -15.23 -12.75
C CYS A 22 -0.97 -14.16 -13.36
N LEU A 23 -0.40 -13.03 -13.82
CA LEU A 23 -1.14 -11.98 -14.50
C LEU A 23 -1.69 -12.45 -15.86
N GLU A 24 -0.89 -13.15 -16.65
CA GLU A 24 -1.30 -13.69 -17.96
C GLU A 24 -2.38 -14.77 -17.83
N GLU A 25 -2.27 -15.64 -16.82
CA GLU A 25 -3.31 -16.62 -16.49
C GLU A 25 -4.62 -15.95 -16.07
N ALA A 26 -4.55 -14.93 -15.23
CA ALA A 26 -5.73 -14.16 -14.83
C ALA A 26 -6.40 -13.47 -16.02
N ARG A 27 -5.61 -12.85 -16.92
CA ARG A 27 -6.10 -12.24 -18.16
C ARG A 27 -6.76 -13.28 -19.07
N SER A 28 -6.15 -14.45 -19.22
CA SER A 28 -6.67 -15.56 -20.02
C SER A 28 -7.99 -16.12 -19.47
N ALA A 29 -8.16 -16.06 -18.14
CA ALA A 29 -9.41 -16.39 -17.46
C ALA A 29 -10.48 -15.27 -17.54
N GLY A 30 -10.21 -14.18 -18.26
CA GLY A 30 -11.13 -13.04 -18.41
C GLY A 30 -11.15 -12.08 -17.22
N LEU A 31 -10.16 -12.15 -16.32
CA LEU A 31 -10.07 -11.25 -15.17
C LEU A 31 -9.33 -9.96 -15.52
N THR A 32 -9.85 -8.83 -15.04
CA THR A 32 -9.15 -7.55 -15.06
C THR A 32 -8.45 -7.35 -13.72
N VAL A 33 -7.13 -7.55 -13.69
CA VAL A 33 -6.31 -7.26 -12.50
C VAL A 33 -6.17 -5.74 -12.38
N ARG A 34 -6.48 -5.19 -11.20
CA ARG A 34 -6.52 -3.74 -10.97
C ARG A 34 -5.34 -3.22 -10.16
N ALA A 35 -4.88 -4.02 -9.20
CA ALA A 35 -3.84 -3.62 -8.27
C ALA A 35 -2.94 -4.80 -7.91
N MET A 36 -1.71 -4.49 -7.55
CA MET A 36 -0.75 -5.43 -6.97
C MET A 36 -0.50 -5.04 -5.52
N VAL A 37 -0.55 -6.03 -4.63
CA VAL A 37 -0.22 -5.84 -3.21
C VAL A 37 1.19 -6.38 -2.98
N VAL A 38 2.03 -5.57 -2.34
CA VAL A 38 3.37 -5.96 -1.89
C VAL A 38 3.46 -5.71 -0.39
N ILE A 39 3.98 -6.69 0.35
CA ILE A 39 4.21 -6.58 1.80
C ILE A 39 5.73 -6.57 2.02
N ASN A 40 6.28 -5.44 2.49
CA ASN A 40 7.72 -5.26 2.64
C ASN A 40 8.06 -4.33 3.82
N PRO A 41 8.71 -4.83 4.89
CA PRO A 41 9.09 -6.23 5.14
C PRO A 41 7.91 -7.19 5.22
N GLY A 42 8.09 -8.43 4.75
CA GLY A 42 7.00 -9.37 4.55
C GLY A 42 6.50 -10.06 5.82
N ASN A 43 5.22 -10.41 5.83
CA ASN A 43 4.54 -11.15 6.90
C ASN A 43 3.73 -12.28 6.25
N PRO A 44 3.87 -13.56 6.66
CA PRO A 44 4.63 -14.08 7.82
C PRO A 44 6.11 -14.37 7.55
N THR A 45 6.60 -14.10 6.35
CA THR A 45 7.88 -14.61 5.82
C THR A 45 9.13 -13.84 6.26
N GLY A 46 8.99 -12.60 6.74
CA GLY A 46 10.09 -11.81 7.31
C GLY A 46 11.15 -11.32 6.31
N GLN A 47 10.92 -11.52 5.01
CA GLN A 47 11.82 -11.06 3.96
C GLN A 47 11.81 -9.54 3.83
N VAL A 48 12.97 -8.99 3.46
CA VAL A 48 13.12 -7.58 3.08
C VAL A 48 13.56 -7.55 1.62
N LEU A 49 12.80 -6.88 0.77
CA LEU A 49 13.09 -6.79 -0.66
C LEU A 49 14.34 -5.93 -0.90
N SER A 50 15.22 -6.37 -1.80
CA SER A 50 16.36 -5.57 -2.25
C SER A 50 15.89 -4.40 -3.11
N ILE A 51 16.71 -3.34 -3.20
CA ILE A 51 16.42 -2.19 -4.09
C ILE A 51 16.18 -2.67 -5.52
N THR A 52 17.07 -3.50 -6.06
CA THR A 52 16.96 -4.03 -7.43
C THR A 52 15.63 -4.75 -7.66
N ASN A 53 15.17 -5.54 -6.68
CA ASN A 53 13.90 -6.24 -6.84
C ASN A 53 12.70 -5.29 -6.71
N GLN A 54 12.77 -4.25 -5.88
CA GLN A 54 11.76 -3.20 -5.85
C GLN A 54 11.71 -2.41 -7.17
N GLU A 55 12.87 -2.12 -7.77
CA GLU A 55 12.97 -1.45 -9.07
C GLU A 55 12.30 -2.28 -10.18
N GLU A 56 12.59 -3.58 -10.21
CA GLU A 56 11.95 -4.54 -11.11
C GLU A 56 10.43 -4.59 -10.95
N ILE A 57 9.92 -4.57 -9.71
CA ILE A 57 8.48 -4.55 -9.42
C ILE A 57 7.85 -3.25 -9.92
N VAL A 58 8.47 -2.10 -9.62
CA VAL A 58 7.99 -0.79 -10.05
C VAL A 58 7.94 -0.72 -11.59
N GLU A 59 8.99 -1.17 -12.27
CA GLU A 59 9.05 -1.20 -13.72
C GLU A 59 7.99 -2.16 -14.32
N PHE A 60 7.79 -3.31 -13.68
CA PHE A 60 6.75 -4.26 -14.08
C PHE A 60 5.35 -3.66 -13.96
N CYS A 61 4.99 -3.08 -12.81
CA CYS A 61 3.68 -2.46 -12.60
C CYS A 61 3.40 -1.33 -13.61
N ARG A 62 4.41 -0.50 -13.88
CA ARG A 62 4.33 0.58 -14.88
C ARG A 62 4.08 0.05 -16.30
N LYS A 63 4.73 -1.05 -16.68
CA LYS A 63 4.64 -1.62 -18.05
C LYS A 63 3.38 -2.44 -18.28
N GLU A 64 2.99 -3.24 -17.29
CA GLU A 64 1.98 -4.29 -17.45
C GLU A 64 0.58 -3.87 -16.95
N LEU A 65 0.29 -2.56 -16.88
CA LEU A 65 -1.05 -2.00 -16.61
C LEU A 65 -1.65 -2.40 -15.26
N VAL A 66 -0.82 -2.57 -14.23
CA VAL A 66 -1.32 -2.54 -12.86
C VAL A 66 -1.18 -1.09 -12.41
N ASP A 67 -2.20 -0.28 -12.73
CA ASP A 67 -2.21 1.17 -12.50
C ASP A 67 -1.88 1.54 -11.05
N GLU A 68 -2.15 0.60 -10.12
CA GLU A 68 -2.13 0.81 -8.69
C GLU A 68 -1.24 -0.23 -7.96
N VAL A 69 -0.25 0.25 -7.22
CA VAL A 69 0.55 -0.56 -6.31
C VAL A 69 0.17 -0.24 -4.87
N LEU A 70 -0.29 -1.26 -4.15
CA LEU A 70 -0.58 -1.19 -2.73
C LEU A 70 0.60 -1.78 -1.96
N VAL A 71 1.25 -0.96 -1.14
CA VAL A 71 2.49 -1.33 -0.45
C VAL A 71 2.30 -1.27 1.05
N ASP A 72 2.28 -2.44 1.68
CA ASP A 72 2.23 -2.59 3.12
C ASP A 72 3.65 -2.51 3.69
N GLU A 73 3.97 -1.34 4.25
CA GLU A 73 5.28 -0.99 4.82
C GLU A 73 5.21 -0.84 6.35
N VAL A 74 4.26 -1.53 7.01
CA VAL A 74 4.07 -1.41 8.46
C VAL A 74 5.25 -1.94 9.28
N TYR A 75 6.04 -2.86 8.74
CA TYR A 75 7.22 -3.42 9.40
C TYR A 75 8.51 -2.69 9.03
N GLN A 76 8.46 -1.47 8.49
CA GLN A 76 9.64 -0.76 7.99
C GLN A 76 10.77 -0.57 9.01
N ASP A 77 10.43 -0.48 10.31
CA ASP A 77 11.40 -0.38 11.40
C ASP A 77 11.95 -1.74 11.88
N ASN A 78 11.36 -2.86 11.45
CA ASN A 78 11.70 -4.22 11.88
C ASN A 78 12.68 -4.91 10.91
N VAL A 79 13.79 -4.24 10.58
CA VAL A 79 14.85 -4.81 9.72
C VAL A 79 16.03 -5.27 10.57
N TYR A 80 16.19 -6.59 10.70
CA TYR A 80 17.21 -7.19 11.57
C TYR A 80 18.46 -7.72 10.83
N VAL A 81 18.42 -7.76 9.50
CA VAL A 81 19.52 -8.30 8.68
C VAL A 81 20.54 -7.19 8.43
N GLU A 82 21.78 -7.36 8.89
CA GLU A 82 22.85 -6.33 8.84
C GLU A 82 23.09 -5.76 7.42
N ASN A 83 22.95 -6.60 6.40
CA ASN A 83 23.20 -6.23 4.99
C ASN A 83 21.96 -5.74 4.24
N LYS A 84 20.80 -5.60 4.91
CA LYS A 84 19.58 -5.07 4.29
C LYS A 84 19.13 -3.80 5.00
N LYS A 85 18.56 -2.90 4.21
CA LYS A 85 17.91 -1.68 4.69
C LYS A 85 16.51 -1.62 4.11
N PHE A 86 15.59 -1.03 4.86
CA PHE A 86 14.29 -0.69 4.32
C PHE A 86 14.45 0.44 3.30
N HIS A 87 13.77 0.29 2.16
CA HIS A 87 13.60 1.31 1.15
C HIS A 87 12.10 1.37 0.86
N SER A 88 11.53 2.57 0.94
CA SER A 88 10.12 2.73 0.58
C SER A 88 9.94 2.66 -0.92
N PHE A 89 8.85 2.06 -1.37
CA PHE A 89 8.54 1.94 -2.79
C PHE A 89 8.41 3.31 -3.47
N LYS A 90 7.89 4.31 -2.76
CA LYS A 90 7.87 5.70 -3.26
C LYS A 90 9.26 6.24 -3.53
N LYS A 91 10.21 6.00 -2.62
CA LYS A 91 11.61 6.44 -2.82
C LYS A 91 12.23 5.75 -4.02
N VAL A 92 12.00 4.44 -4.18
CA VAL A 92 12.49 3.68 -5.33
C VAL A 92 11.91 4.21 -6.64
N ALA A 93 10.59 4.36 -6.73
CA ALA A 93 9.93 4.91 -7.92
C ALA A 93 10.46 6.29 -8.31
N ARG A 94 10.64 7.20 -7.34
CA ARG A 94 11.20 8.54 -7.58
C ARG A 94 12.67 8.49 -7.97
N SER A 95 13.44 7.53 -7.47
CA SER A 95 14.86 7.36 -7.84
C SER A 95 15.02 6.86 -9.27
N LEU A 96 14.05 6.10 -9.79
CA LEU A 96 13.97 5.69 -11.21
C LEU A 96 13.49 6.81 -12.14
N GLY A 97 13.13 7.98 -11.59
CA GLY A 97 12.64 9.12 -12.36
C GLY A 97 11.16 9.06 -12.69
N TYR A 98 10.40 8.12 -12.11
CA TYR A 98 8.96 8.04 -12.29
C TYR A 98 8.26 9.04 -11.37
N ASP A 99 7.23 9.71 -11.89
CA ASP A 99 6.45 10.70 -11.17
C ASP A 99 5.03 10.19 -10.82
N GLU A 100 4.08 11.09 -10.59
CA GLU A 100 2.69 10.74 -10.28
C GLU A 100 1.89 10.36 -11.53
N MET A 101 2.35 10.71 -12.73
CA MET A 101 1.70 10.37 -13.99
C MET A 101 2.07 8.96 -14.46
N ASP A 102 3.19 8.42 -13.97
CA ASP A 102 3.68 7.09 -14.34
C ASP A 102 3.04 5.94 -13.56
N LEU A 103 2.78 6.13 -12.26
CA LEU A 103 2.36 5.04 -11.38
C LEU A 103 1.56 5.56 -10.18
N SER A 104 0.42 4.91 -9.89
CA SER A 104 -0.31 5.15 -8.66
C SER A 104 0.21 4.24 -7.55
N ILE A 105 0.56 4.83 -6.40
CA ILE A 105 1.10 4.10 -5.25
C ILE A 105 0.28 4.47 -4.01
N VAL A 106 -0.12 3.47 -3.24
CA VAL A 106 -0.66 3.62 -1.90
C VAL A 106 0.29 2.92 -0.93
N SER A 107 1.05 3.69 -0.15
CA SER A 107 1.90 3.14 0.93
C SER A 107 1.15 3.19 2.26
N PHE A 108 1.15 2.08 2.99
CA PHE A 108 0.52 1.93 4.30
C PHE A 108 1.58 1.89 5.40
N HIS A 109 1.31 2.63 6.48
CA HIS A 109 2.10 2.56 7.70
C HIS A 109 1.20 2.55 8.93
N SER A 110 1.68 1.95 10.02
CA SER A 110 0.92 1.75 11.25
C SER A 110 1.82 1.94 12.46
N VAL A 111 1.29 2.58 13.51
CA VAL A 111 1.99 2.70 14.80
C VAL A 111 1.90 1.41 15.63
N SER A 112 1.18 0.40 15.12
CA SER A 112 0.91 -0.84 15.84
C SER A 112 2.11 -1.81 15.84
N MET A 113 3.03 -1.64 14.89
CA MET A 113 4.22 -2.47 14.69
C MET A 113 5.48 -1.62 14.98
N GLY A 114 6.66 -2.23 14.93
CA GLY A 114 7.92 -1.54 15.26
C GLY A 114 8.25 -1.54 16.75
N PHE A 115 9.37 -0.91 17.10
CA PHE A 115 9.89 -0.87 18.47
C PHE A 115 8.94 -0.20 19.47
N CYS A 116 8.18 0.80 19.02
CA CYS A 116 7.21 1.52 19.85
C CYS A 116 5.83 0.84 19.92
N GLY A 117 5.60 -0.26 19.18
CA GLY A 117 4.29 -0.88 18.89
C GLY A 117 3.13 -0.54 19.83
N GLU A 118 2.35 0.47 19.49
CA GLU A 118 1.22 0.98 20.28
C GLU A 118 -0.12 0.45 19.71
N SER A 119 -0.25 -0.86 19.54
CA SER A 119 -1.40 -1.48 18.85
C SER A 119 -2.78 -1.12 19.43
N GLY A 120 -2.84 -0.83 20.74
CA GLY A 120 -4.06 -0.36 21.42
C GLY A 120 -4.52 1.04 21.01
N ARG A 121 -3.66 1.87 20.43
CA ARG A 121 -3.99 3.24 19.99
C ARG A 121 -4.64 3.29 18.60
N ARG A 122 -4.54 2.19 17.84
CA ARG A 122 -5.20 2.01 16.52
C ARG A 122 -4.86 3.16 15.53
N GLY A 123 -3.62 3.62 15.57
CA GLY A 123 -3.11 4.67 14.68
C GLY A 123 -2.39 4.12 13.44
N GLY A 124 -2.51 4.84 12.33
CA GLY A 124 -1.82 4.55 11.08
C GLY A 124 -2.12 5.62 10.05
N TYR A 125 -1.43 5.58 8.93
CA TYR A 125 -1.71 6.45 7.79
C TYR A 125 -1.50 5.68 6.49
N MET A 126 -2.07 6.21 5.42
CA MET A 126 -1.70 5.83 4.06
C MET A 126 -1.30 7.07 3.28
N GLU A 127 -0.27 6.95 2.46
CA GLU A 127 0.12 7.97 1.49
C GLU A 127 -0.33 7.52 0.11
N ILE A 128 -1.12 8.37 -0.56
CA ILE A 128 -1.63 8.14 -1.91
C ILE A 128 -0.96 9.09 -2.90
N THR A 129 -0.35 8.55 -3.96
CA THR A 129 0.28 9.33 -5.04
C THR A 129 -0.12 8.78 -6.40
N GLY A 130 -0.23 9.64 -7.42
CA GLY A 130 -0.57 9.23 -8.79
C GLY A 130 -2.05 9.03 -9.10
N PHE A 131 -2.92 9.25 -8.12
CA PHE A 131 -4.37 9.22 -8.32
C PHE A 131 -4.91 10.58 -8.77
N GLY A 132 -5.91 10.55 -9.66
CA GLY A 132 -6.69 11.72 -10.05
C GLY A 132 -7.49 12.33 -8.90
N ASP A 133 -7.83 13.61 -9.02
CA ASP A 133 -8.57 14.35 -7.98
C ASP A 133 -9.97 13.78 -7.73
N ASP A 134 -10.60 13.22 -8.77
CA ASP A 134 -11.88 12.52 -8.69
C ASP A 134 -11.78 11.28 -7.77
N VAL A 135 -10.71 10.49 -7.89
CA VAL A 135 -10.45 9.34 -7.03
C VAL A 135 -10.14 9.78 -5.61
N LYS A 136 -9.31 10.82 -5.44
CA LYS A 136 -9.00 11.39 -4.11
C LYS A 136 -10.26 11.88 -3.39
N VAL A 137 -11.22 12.48 -4.11
CA VAL A 137 -12.52 12.88 -3.55
C VAL A 137 -13.32 11.68 -3.07
N GLN A 138 -13.34 10.55 -3.82
CA GLN A 138 -14.02 9.34 -3.35
C GLN A 138 -13.35 8.75 -2.10
N ILE A 139 -12.02 8.71 -2.06
CA ILE A 139 -11.26 8.27 -0.88
C ILE A 139 -11.61 9.16 0.33
N TYR A 140 -11.60 10.48 0.14
CA TYR A 140 -11.96 11.43 1.19
C TYR A 140 -13.40 11.24 1.67
N LYS A 141 -14.35 11.06 0.76
CA LYS A 141 -15.76 10.79 1.10
C LYS A 141 -15.91 9.55 1.98
N VAL A 142 -15.20 8.47 1.64
CA VAL A 142 -15.19 7.23 2.45
C VAL A 142 -14.58 7.48 3.82
N ALA A 143 -13.43 8.17 3.89
CA ALA A 143 -12.77 8.50 5.16
C ALA A 143 -13.68 9.32 6.09
N CYS A 144 -14.37 10.32 5.54
CA CYS A 144 -15.27 11.19 6.28
C CYS A 144 -16.50 10.47 6.84
N HIS A 145 -16.95 9.37 6.23
CA HIS A 145 -18.07 8.58 6.74
C HIS A 145 -17.81 8.03 8.14
N TYR A 146 -16.54 7.73 8.46
CA TYR A 146 -16.12 7.17 9.74
C TYR A 146 -15.81 8.22 10.80
N LEU A 147 -15.94 9.51 10.48
CA LEU A 147 -15.82 10.57 11.47
C LEU A 147 -17.06 10.58 12.40
N PRO A 148 -16.88 10.89 13.68
CA PRO A 148 -18.02 11.03 14.59
C PRO A 148 -18.97 12.12 14.08
N GLN A 149 -20.22 11.77 13.77
CA GLN A 149 -21.23 12.75 13.35
C GLN A 149 -21.69 13.68 14.49
N HIS A 150 -21.18 13.47 15.71
CA HIS A 150 -21.73 14.00 16.96
C HIS A 150 -21.12 15.31 17.48
N SER A 151 -20.37 16.08 16.68
CA SER A 151 -19.78 17.36 17.11
C SER A 151 -20.34 18.61 16.45
N TRP A 152 -21.32 18.48 15.54
CA TRP A 152 -22.01 19.64 14.99
C TRP A 152 -23.31 19.87 15.77
N PRO A 153 -23.46 21.00 16.50
CA PRO A 153 -24.75 21.34 17.06
C PRO A 153 -25.76 21.43 15.90
N ASN A 154 -26.86 20.69 16.02
CA ASN A 154 -27.95 20.73 15.05
C ASN A 154 -28.48 22.18 14.96
N PRO A 155 -28.37 22.87 13.81
CA PRO A 155 -28.86 24.25 13.68
C PRO A 155 -30.38 24.37 13.82
N TYR A 156 -31.10 23.26 13.92
CA TYR A 156 -32.55 23.19 14.08
C TYR A 156 -33.00 22.64 15.44
N GLN A 157 -32.11 22.43 16.42
CA GLN A 157 -32.54 22.13 17.79
C GLN A 157 -33.00 23.43 18.48
N PRO A 158 -34.29 23.56 18.85
CA PRO A 158 -34.72 24.71 19.62
C PRO A 158 -34.07 24.65 21.01
N CYS A 159 -33.48 25.77 21.45
CA CYS A 159 -33.06 25.95 22.83
C CYS A 159 -34.30 25.87 23.72
N HIS A 160 -34.53 24.73 24.37
CA HIS A 160 -35.47 24.68 25.49
C HIS A 160 -34.83 25.39 26.68
N GLY A 161 -35.11 26.68 26.79
CA GLY A 161 -34.88 27.45 28.02
C GLY A 161 -35.87 26.97 29.08
N SER A 162 -35.36 26.32 30.12
CA SER A 162 -36.08 26.13 31.36
C SER A 162 -36.07 27.47 32.11
N ALA A 163 -37.25 28.02 32.34
CA ALA A 163 -37.48 29.02 33.37
C ALA A 163 -37.53 28.37 34.75
#